data_AF-F3LG00-F1
#
_entry.id   AF-F3LG00-F1
#
_cell.length_a   1.000
_cell.length_b   1.000
_cell.length_c   1.000
_cell.angle_alpha   90.00
_cell.angle_beta   90.00
_cell.angle_gamma   90.00
#
_symmetry.space_group_name_H-M   'P 1'
#
loop_
_entity.id
_entity.type
_entity.pdbx_description
1 polymer ?
#
loop_
_entity_poly.entity_id
_entity_poly.type
_entity_poly.pdbx_seq_one_letter_code
_entity_poly.pdbx_strand_id
1 'polypeptide(L)'
;MLKRRSLDLHINHERWLVSYADFVTLLFAFFVVMYSVSQINESKYEELTSTLNGFFSEQQNTTETKQAAESPSASVIELPTLETAFYQQLLPLIEEGAIEVSSNELWLQISLSNRILFDIGNVKPSEQANEVIAQIATIMKDTVNPIRVEGFTDNLAINTAQFPSNWQLSAARASAIVQLLSASGVSPSQLSAVGYGEFQPIADNSSEAGRAKNRRVVLMIGKFEENRPVANKSVSDNRTVNELSGSRGASINTVVERFVESSVETSLNNSNIDPPVSSEALTPITLKNGELLFTSDSNAGELNTKELNTKELNTKQPKTP
;
A
#
# COMPACT_ATOMS: atom_id res chain seq x y z
N MET A 1 -17.93 -64.60 63.35
CA MET A 1 -18.69 -64.28 62.11
C MET A 1 -19.13 -62.82 62.19
N LEU A 2 -18.65 -61.96 61.29
CA LEU A 2 -19.13 -60.58 61.14
C LEU A 2 -19.77 -60.47 59.75
N LYS A 3 -21.09 -60.24 59.73
CA LYS A 3 -21.92 -60.17 58.53
C LYS A 3 -21.68 -58.83 57.85
N ARG A 4 -21.07 -58.82 56.65
CA ARG A 4 -20.97 -57.61 55.81
C ARG A 4 -22.38 -57.20 55.36
N ARG A 5 -22.76 -55.95 55.67
CA ARG A 5 -23.94 -55.28 55.13
C ARG A 5 -23.58 -54.75 53.74
N SER A 6 -24.35 -55.11 52.72
CA SER A 6 -24.22 -54.54 51.37
C SER A 6 -24.73 -53.10 51.38
N LEU A 7 -23.90 -52.16 50.90
CA LEU A 7 -24.28 -50.78 50.64
C LEU A 7 -24.91 -50.73 49.24
N ASP A 8 -26.22 -50.53 49.16
CA ASP A 8 -26.89 -50.21 47.89
C ASP A 8 -26.52 -48.78 47.46
N LEU A 9 -25.59 -48.68 46.52
CA LEU A 9 -25.28 -47.44 45.81
C LEU A 9 -26.43 -47.12 44.85
N HIS A 10 -27.35 -46.26 45.28
CA HIS A 10 -28.32 -45.64 44.38
C HIS A 10 -27.57 -44.66 43.47
N ILE A 11 -27.20 -45.12 42.28
CA ILE A 11 -26.57 -44.28 41.25
C ILE A 11 -27.68 -43.39 40.67
N ASN A 12 -27.64 -42.09 41.00
CA ASN A 12 -28.58 -41.10 40.48
C ASN A 12 -28.25 -40.76 39.01
N HIS A 13 -28.90 -41.44 38.07
CA HIS A 13 -28.70 -41.31 36.62
C HIS A 13 -29.27 -40.01 36.01
N GLU A 14 -29.71 -39.06 36.84
CA GLU A 14 -30.37 -37.82 36.43
C GLU A 14 -29.50 -36.56 36.64
N ARG A 15 -28.29 -36.71 37.21
CA ARG A 15 -27.36 -35.58 37.41
C ARG A 15 -26.72 -35.06 36.11
N TRP A 16 -26.52 -35.90 35.11
CA TRP A 16 -25.98 -35.48 33.81
C TRP A 16 -26.95 -34.59 33.02
N LEU A 17 -28.26 -34.74 33.26
CA LEU A 17 -29.30 -33.99 32.57
C LEU A 17 -29.29 -32.51 32.98
N VAL A 18 -28.82 -32.20 34.19
CA VAL A 18 -28.68 -30.82 34.68
C VAL A 18 -27.58 -30.07 33.93
N SER A 19 -26.40 -30.69 33.74
CA SER A 19 -25.30 -30.08 32.96
C SER A 19 -25.64 -29.97 31.47
N TYR A 20 -26.39 -30.94 30.94
CA TYR A 20 -26.89 -30.88 29.56
C TYR A 20 -27.90 -29.74 29.38
N ALA A 21 -28.85 -29.59 30.32
CA ALA A 21 -29.82 -28.50 30.29
C ALA A 21 -29.14 -27.13 30.36
N ASP A 22 -28.14 -26.97 31.23
CA ASP A 22 -27.35 -25.73 31.34
C ASP A 22 -26.63 -25.40 30.01
N PHE A 23 -25.98 -26.39 29.40
CA PHE A 23 -25.33 -26.22 28.09
C PHE A 23 -26.30 -25.79 26.98
N VAL A 24 -27.49 -26.41 26.91
CA VAL A 24 -28.52 -26.05 25.92
C VAL A 24 -29.01 -24.61 26.15
N THR A 25 -29.17 -24.19 27.40
CA THR A 25 -29.58 -22.81 27.71
C THR A 25 -28.51 -21.77 27.40
N LEU A 26 -27.22 -22.08 27.63
CA LEU A 26 -26.10 -21.21 27.24
C LEU A 26 -25.99 -21.09 25.72
N LEU A 27 -26.17 -22.19 25.00
CA LEU A 27 -26.18 -22.19 23.54
C LEU A 27 -27.35 -21.35 23.01
N PHE A 28 -28.55 -21.51 23.57
CA PHE A 28 -29.72 -20.71 23.21
C PHE A 28 -29.50 -19.21 23.46
N ALA A 29 -29.00 -18.84 24.65
CA ALA A 29 -28.71 -17.45 24.99
C ALA A 29 -27.68 -16.83 24.02
N PHE A 30 -26.62 -17.58 23.68
CA PHE A 30 -25.62 -17.16 22.71
C PHE A 30 -26.25 -16.90 21.32
N PHE A 31 -27.08 -17.82 20.82
CA PHE A 31 -27.75 -17.64 19.53
C PHE A 31 -28.72 -16.46 19.52
N VAL A 32 -29.43 -16.20 20.61
CA VAL A 32 -30.33 -15.02 20.72
C VAL A 32 -29.54 -13.72 20.66
N VAL A 33 -28.40 -13.64 21.37
CA VAL A 33 -27.52 -12.46 21.32
C VAL A 33 -26.95 -12.28 19.91
N MET A 34 -26.47 -13.36 19.29
CA MET A 34 -25.91 -13.30 17.94
C MET A 34 -26.97 -12.94 16.89
N TYR A 35 -28.19 -13.44 17.04
CA TYR A 35 -29.33 -13.06 16.20
C TYR A 35 -29.70 -11.58 16.37
N SER A 36 -29.61 -11.04 17.59
CA SER A 36 -29.84 -9.62 17.85
C SER A 36 -28.78 -8.71 17.19
N VAL A 37 -27.52 -9.16 17.10
CA VAL A 37 -26.47 -8.43 16.37
C VAL A 37 -26.67 -8.57 14.86
N SER A 38 -27.15 -9.71 14.39
CA SER A 38 -27.40 -9.94 12.97
C SER A 38 -28.54 -9.11 12.39
N GLN A 39 -29.50 -8.65 13.21
CA GLN A 39 -30.66 -7.87 12.77
C GLN A 39 -30.45 -6.36 12.86
N ILE A 40 -29.21 -5.88 12.91
CA ILE A 40 -28.95 -4.45 12.87
C ILE A 40 -29.18 -3.95 11.45
N ASN A 41 -30.28 -3.24 11.29
CA ASN A 41 -30.80 -2.70 10.05
C ASN A 41 -29.85 -1.64 9.48
N GLU A 42 -29.41 -1.82 8.23
CA GLU A 42 -28.47 -0.95 7.50
C GLU A 42 -28.92 0.52 7.50
N SER A 43 -30.23 0.76 7.40
CA SER A 43 -30.85 2.09 7.46
C SER A 43 -30.55 2.91 8.73
N LYS A 44 -30.36 2.26 9.89
CA LYS A 44 -30.03 2.97 11.14
C LYS A 44 -28.57 3.40 11.19
N TYR A 45 -27.68 2.70 10.49
CA TYR A 45 -26.29 3.12 10.34
C TYR A 45 -26.17 4.30 9.37
N GLU A 46 -27.03 4.38 8.35
CA GLU A 46 -27.10 5.55 7.46
C GLU A 46 -27.57 6.81 8.20
N GLU A 47 -28.55 6.71 9.09
CA GLU A 47 -28.98 7.85 9.94
C GLU A 47 -27.87 8.33 10.89
N LEU A 48 -27.11 7.41 11.50
CA LEU A 48 -25.97 7.77 12.35
C LEU A 48 -24.81 8.36 11.54
N THR A 49 -24.58 7.87 10.32
CA THR A 49 -23.50 8.36 9.47
C THR A 49 -23.84 9.73 8.85
N SER A 50 -25.10 9.96 8.49
CA SER A 50 -25.57 11.25 7.95
C SER A 50 -25.51 12.36 8.99
N THR A 51 -25.84 12.06 10.26
CA THR A 51 -25.68 13.03 11.36
C THR A 51 -24.21 13.32 11.64
N LEU A 52 -23.35 12.30 11.73
CA LEU A 52 -21.91 12.48 11.93
C LEU A 52 -21.24 13.27 10.79
N ASN A 53 -21.60 13.00 9.54
CA ASN A 53 -21.10 13.75 8.39
C ASN A 53 -21.63 15.19 8.35
N GLY A 54 -22.89 15.42 8.77
CA GLY A 54 -23.47 16.75 8.90
C GLY A 54 -22.70 17.64 9.89
N PHE A 55 -22.37 17.11 11.07
CA PHE A 55 -21.57 17.84 12.05
C PHE A 55 -20.13 18.09 11.59
N PHE A 56 -19.52 17.16 10.85
CA PHE A 56 -18.14 17.31 10.35
C PHE A 56 -18.03 18.31 9.19
N SER A 57 -19.05 18.40 8.34
CA SER A 57 -19.10 19.34 7.21
C SER A 57 -19.50 20.76 7.64
N GLU A 58 -20.30 20.91 8.70
CA GLU A 58 -20.64 22.23 9.25
C GLU A 58 -19.45 22.91 9.93
N GLN A 59 -18.48 22.12 10.44
CA GLN A 59 -17.26 22.65 11.04
C GLN A 59 -16.21 23.10 10.01
N GLN A 60 -16.36 22.75 8.72
CA GLN A 60 -15.48 23.21 7.63
C GLN A 60 -15.97 24.49 6.92
N ASN A 61 -17.22 24.91 7.12
CA ASN A 61 -17.83 26.03 6.38
C ASN A 61 -17.79 27.41 7.09
N THR A 62 -17.11 27.56 8.22
CA THR A 62 -17.02 28.86 8.93
C THR A 62 -15.83 29.73 8.56
N THR A 63 -15.05 29.38 7.53
CA THR A 63 -14.11 30.34 6.93
C THR A 63 -14.19 30.28 5.41
N GLU A 64 -14.39 31.46 4.81
CA GLU A 64 -14.37 31.78 3.37
C GLU A 64 -15.71 31.84 2.61
N THR A 65 -16.33 33.01 2.71
CA THR A 65 -17.17 33.58 1.66
C THR A 65 -16.30 34.00 0.48
N LYS A 66 -16.45 33.37 -0.70
CA LYS A 66 -16.29 34.01 -2.02
C LYS A 66 -16.88 33.14 -3.15
N GLN A 67 -17.65 33.81 -3.99
CA GLN A 67 -18.48 33.28 -5.07
C GLN A 67 -17.71 32.85 -6.33
N ALA A 68 -18.28 31.84 -7.00
CA ALA A 68 -18.40 31.62 -8.44
C ALA A 68 -17.13 31.35 -9.27
N ALA A 69 -16.86 30.06 -9.47
CA ALA A 69 -16.62 29.49 -10.79
C ALA A 69 -17.14 28.04 -10.77
N GLU A 70 -18.12 27.73 -11.62
CA GLU A 70 -18.56 26.37 -11.92
C GLU A 70 -17.38 25.60 -12.54
N SER A 71 -16.64 24.88 -11.70
CA SER A 71 -15.86 23.73 -12.14
C SER A 71 -16.76 22.50 -11.97
N PRO A 72 -16.74 21.51 -12.88
CA PRO A 72 -17.47 20.28 -12.65
C PRO A 72 -16.86 19.65 -11.40
N SER A 73 -17.56 19.74 -10.28
CA SER A 73 -17.18 19.03 -9.07
C SER A 73 -17.31 17.56 -9.42
N ALA A 74 -16.17 16.93 -9.74
CA ALA A 74 -16.11 15.51 -9.97
C ALA A 74 -16.61 14.84 -8.68
N SER A 75 -17.86 14.39 -8.73
CA SER A 75 -18.53 13.74 -7.61
C SER A 75 -17.94 12.35 -7.47
N VAL A 76 -17.70 11.91 -6.22
CA VAL A 76 -17.48 10.49 -5.93
C VAL A 76 -18.71 9.75 -6.46
N ILE A 77 -18.56 8.99 -7.55
CA ILE A 77 -19.68 8.22 -8.09
C ILE A 77 -19.87 7.02 -7.18
N GLU A 78 -21.14 6.71 -6.87
CA GLU A 78 -21.49 5.52 -6.11
C GLU A 78 -21.07 4.26 -6.89
N LEU A 79 -20.35 3.36 -6.22
CA LEU A 79 -19.83 2.12 -6.82
C LEU A 79 -20.89 1.29 -7.58
N PRO A 80 -22.16 1.18 -7.14
CA PRO A 80 -23.19 0.45 -7.89
C PRO A 80 -23.48 1.04 -9.28
N THR A 81 -23.37 2.37 -9.41
CA THR A 81 -23.56 3.04 -10.71
C THR A 81 -22.39 2.75 -11.63
N LEU A 82 -21.16 2.79 -11.09
CA LEU A 82 -19.96 2.43 -11.85
C LEU A 82 -20.01 0.97 -12.30
N GLU A 83 -20.35 0.06 -11.39
CA GLU A 83 -20.52 -1.37 -11.69
C GLU A 83 -21.45 -1.57 -12.89
N THR A 84 -22.63 -0.96 -12.86
CA THR A 84 -23.60 -1.07 -13.95
C THR A 84 -23.02 -0.55 -15.27
N ALA A 85 -22.32 0.60 -15.26
CA ALA A 85 -21.69 1.15 -16.44
C ALA A 85 -20.60 0.22 -17.01
N PHE A 86 -19.76 -0.36 -16.15
CA PHE A 86 -18.73 -1.31 -16.55
C PHE A 86 -19.32 -2.60 -17.13
N TYR A 87 -20.33 -3.19 -16.49
CA TYR A 87 -20.99 -4.38 -17.03
C TYR A 87 -21.59 -4.12 -18.41
N GLN A 88 -22.24 -2.98 -18.62
CA GLN A 88 -22.84 -2.65 -19.91
C GLN A 88 -21.79 -2.45 -21.00
N GLN A 89 -20.70 -1.73 -20.70
CA GLN A 89 -19.67 -1.41 -21.69
C GLN A 89 -18.77 -2.60 -22.01
N LEU A 90 -18.46 -3.44 -21.01
CA LEU A 90 -17.52 -4.56 -21.14
C LEU A 90 -18.20 -5.92 -21.38
N LEU A 91 -19.53 -5.95 -21.54
CA LEU A 91 -20.32 -7.18 -21.68
C LEU A 91 -19.71 -8.20 -22.66
N PRO A 92 -19.28 -7.83 -23.89
CA PRO A 92 -18.72 -8.81 -24.83
C PRO A 92 -17.48 -9.53 -24.28
N LEU A 93 -16.61 -8.81 -23.58
CA LEU A 93 -15.37 -9.35 -23.01
C LEU A 93 -15.62 -10.17 -21.75
N ILE A 94 -16.71 -9.87 -21.05
CA ILE A 94 -17.18 -10.64 -19.89
C ILE A 94 -17.73 -11.99 -20.36
N GLU A 95 -18.56 -12.00 -21.42
CA GLU A 95 -19.10 -13.24 -22.00
C GLU A 95 -18.00 -14.14 -22.58
N GLU A 96 -16.94 -13.56 -23.14
CA GLU A 96 -15.73 -14.29 -23.59
C GLU A 96 -14.82 -14.77 -22.43
N GLY A 97 -15.14 -14.42 -21.18
CA GLY A 97 -14.33 -14.76 -20.00
C GLY A 97 -12.94 -14.11 -20.02
N ALA A 98 -12.79 -12.96 -20.67
CA ALA A 98 -11.56 -12.19 -20.69
C ALA A 98 -11.49 -11.21 -19.52
N ILE A 99 -12.66 -10.71 -19.09
CA ILE A 99 -12.84 -9.79 -17.98
C ILE A 99 -13.84 -10.38 -16.99
N GLU A 100 -13.57 -10.20 -15.70
CA GLU A 100 -14.52 -10.48 -14.62
C GLU A 100 -14.71 -9.19 -13.81
N VAL A 101 -15.95 -8.83 -13.54
CA VAL A 101 -16.31 -7.68 -12.70
C VAL A 101 -16.98 -8.21 -11.43
N SER A 102 -16.64 -7.64 -10.28
CA SER A 102 -17.25 -7.95 -8.99
C SER A 102 -17.15 -6.73 -8.08
N SER A 103 -18.17 -6.46 -7.28
CA SER A 103 -18.21 -5.31 -6.37
C SER A 103 -18.58 -5.70 -4.95
N ASN A 104 -18.30 -4.79 -4.02
CA ASN A 104 -18.94 -4.71 -2.72
C ASN A 104 -19.08 -3.23 -2.31
N GLU A 105 -19.46 -2.97 -1.07
CA GLU A 105 -19.70 -1.62 -0.53
C GLU A 105 -18.47 -0.69 -0.56
N LEU A 106 -17.26 -1.24 -0.58
CA LEU A 106 -16.00 -0.49 -0.44
C LEU A 106 -15.19 -0.44 -1.73
N TRP A 107 -15.26 -1.48 -2.54
CA TRP A 107 -14.49 -1.58 -3.78
C TRP A 107 -15.25 -2.24 -4.92
N LEU A 108 -14.89 -1.85 -6.13
CA LEU A 108 -15.21 -2.51 -7.38
C LEU A 108 -13.92 -3.11 -7.95
N GLN A 109 -13.95 -4.40 -8.27
CA GLN A 109 -12.85 -5.15 -8.84
C GLN A 109 -13.14 -5.46 -10.30
N ILE A 110 -12.20 -5.08 -11.16
CA ILE A 110 -12.19 -5.48 -12.57
C ILE A 110 -10.94 -6.33 -12.79
N SER A 111 -11.13 -7.63 -12.96
CA SER A 111 -10.06 -8.59 -13.22
C SER A 111 -9.94 -8.81 -14.72
N LEU A 112 -8.75 -8.55 -15.27
CA LEU A 112 -8.45 -8.72 -16.69
C LEU A 112 -7.42 -9.82 -16.88
N SER A 113 -7.73 -10.75 -17.78
CA SER A 113 -6.80 -11.82 -18.15
C SER A 113 -5.57 -11.25 -18.84
N ASN A 114 -4.38 -11.76 -18.52
CA ASN A 114 -3.13 -11.31 -19.17
C ASN A 114 -3.20 -11.39 -20.70
N ARG A 115 -3.90 -12.39 -21.26
CA ARG A 115 -3.95 -12.66 -22.71
C ARG A 115 -4.49 -11.49 -23.55
N ILE A 116 -5.40 -10.70 -22.99
CA ILE A 116 -5.96 -9.53 -23.70
C ILE A 116 -5.11 -8.28 -23.48
N LEU A 117 -4.29 -8.26 -22.42
CA LEU A 117 -3.49 -7.10 -22.03
C LEU A 117 -2.10 -7.11 -22.65
N PHE A 118 -1.44 -8.26 -22.69
CA PHE A 118 -0.03 -8.37 -23.05
C PHE A 118 0.24 -9.60 -23.90
N ASP A 119 1.15 -9.44 -24.85
CA ASP A 119 1.79 -10.56 -25.51
C ASP A 119 2.62 -11.39 -24.50
N ILE A 120 2.88 -12.64 -24.87
CA ILE A 120 3.60 -13.60 -24.02
C ILE A 120 4.97 -13.03 -23.63
N GLY A 121 5.25 -12.98 -22.32
CA GLY A 121 6.53 -12.50 -21.78
C GLY A 121 6.78 -10.99 -21.92
N ASN A 122 5.84 -10.23 -22.47
CA ASN A 122 5.97 -8.78 -22.65
C ASN A 122 5.24 -8.02 -21.52
N VAL A 123 5.60 -6.74 -21.38
CA VAL A 123 4.97 -5.75 -20.50
C VAL A 123 4.35 -4.58 -21.27
N LYS A 124 4.63 -4.47 -22.58
CA LYS A 124 3.98 -3.49 -23.43
C LYS A 124 2.52 -3.91 -23.66
N PRO A 125 1.52 -3.06 -23.35
CA PRO A 125 0.12 -3.36 -23.62
C PRO A 125 -0.13 -3.59 -25.12
N SER A 126 -1.00 -4.54 -25.44
CA SER A 126 -1.44 -4.84 -26.81
C SER A 126 -2.39 -3.74 -27.35
N GLU A 127 -2.70 -3.78 -28.64
CA GLU A 127 -3.72 -2.88 -29.23
C GLU A 127 -5.10 -3.11 -28.60
N GLN A 128 -5.47 -4.38 -28.39
CA GLN A 128 -6.70 -4.74 -27.68
C GLN A 128 -6.70 -4.18 -26.25
N ALA A 129 -5.56 -4.19 -25.55
CA ALA A 129 -5.44 -3.58 -24.24
C ALA A 129 -5.73 -2.08 -24.29
N ASN A 130 -5.23 -1.37 -25.31
CA ASN A 130 -5.51 0.06 -25.48
C ASN A 130 -7.00 0.33 -25.63
N GLU A 131 -7.73 -0.48 -26.40
CA GLU A 131 -9.18 -0.34 -26.56
C GLU A 131 -9.94 -0.57 -25.26
N VAL A 132 -9.60 -1.65 -24.54
CA VAL A 132 -10.25 -2.00 -23.26
C VAL A 132 -9.98 -0.95 -22.19
N ILE A 133 -8.72 -0.54 -22.04
CA ILE A 133 -8.34 0.46 -21.05
C ILE A 133 -8.92 1.83 -21.41
N ALA A 134 -9.05 2.19 -22.69
CA ALA A 134 -9.73 3.42 -23.10
C ALA A 134 -11.22 3.44 -22.74
N GLN A 135 -11.91 2.30 -22.87
CA GLN A 135 -13.30 2.17 -22.41
C GLN A 135 -13.41 2.37 -20.90
N ILE A 136 -12.52 1.73 -20.13
CA ILE A 136 -12.46 1.91 -18.68
C ILE A 136 -12.17 3.36 -18.30
N ALA A 137 -11.18 3.97 -18.95
CA ALA A 137 -10.81 5.37 -18.71
C ALA A 137 -11.95 6.34 -19.02
N THR A 138 -12.78 6.04 -20.03
CA THR A 138 -13.95 6.87 -20.38
C THR A 138 -14.95 6.94 -19.23
N ILE A 139 -15.24 5.82 -18.57
CA ILE A 139 -16.11 5.78 -17.38
C ILE A 139 -15.45 6.52 -16.21
N MET A 140 -14.15 6.34 -16.02
CA MET A 140 -13.43 6.87 -14.85
C MET A 140 -13.08 8.36 -14.95
N LYS A 141 -13.13 8.96 -16.15
CA LYS A 141 -12.68 10.33 -16.40
C LYS A 141 -13.39 11.38 -15.54
N ASP A 142 -14.68 11.16 -15.26
CA ASP A 142 -15.51 12.10 -14.50
C ASP A 142 -15.61 11.73 -13.00
N THR A 143 -14.86 10.71 -12.58
CA THR A 143 -14.85 10.22 -11.20
C THR A 143 -13.62 10.72 -10.44
N VAL A 144 -13.71 10.75 -9.11
CA VAL A 144 -12.56 10.96 -8.21
C VAL A 144 -12.09 9.68 -7.51
N ASN A 145 -12.70 8.54 -7.83
CA ASN A 145 -12.45 7.29 -7.16
C ASN A 145 -11.00 6.81 -7.38
N PRO A 146 -10.26 6.41 -6.33
CA PRO A 146 -8.91 5.87 -6.49
C PRO A 146 -8.95 4.52 -7.23
N ILE A 147 -7.95 4.29 -8.06
CA ILE A 147 -7.73 3.06 -8.81
C ILE A 147 -6.37 2.48 -8.46
N ARG A 148 -6.38 1.32 -7.82
CA ARG A 148 -5.18 0.52 -7.58
C ARG A 148 -5.09 -0.60 -8.60
N VAL A 149 -4.03 -0.58 -9.41
CA VAL A 149 -3.74 -1.58 -10.41
C VAL A 149 -2.80 -2.62 -9.82
N GLU A 150 -3.23 -3.87 -9.81
CA GLU A 150 -2.56 -4.99 -9.16
C GLU A 150 -2.13 -6.02 -10.21
N GLY A 151 -0.84 -6.31 -10.31
CA GLY A 151 -0.29 -7.30 -11.23
C GLY A 151 -0.04 -8.65 -10.56
N PHE A 152 -0.38 -9.74 -11.24
CA PHE A 152 -0.17 -11.12 -10.78
C PHE A 152 0.47 -11.99 -11.87
N THR A 153 1.25 -12.99 -11.44
CA THR A 153 1.81 -14.03 -12.30
C THR A 153 1.33 -15.42 -11.87
N ASP A 154 1.62 -16.42 -12.71
CA ASP A 154 1.63 -17.81 -12.24
C ASP A 154 2.93 -18.11 -11.49
N ASN A 155 3.11 -19.37 -11.11
CA ASN A 155 4.29 -19.85 -10.38
C ASN A 155 5.48 -20.24 -11.28
N LEU A 156 5.42 -20.00 -12.59
CA LEU A 156 6.55 -20.30 -13.45
C LEU A 156 7.59 -19.21 -13.24
N ALA A 157 8.77 -19.60 -12.77
CA ALA A 157 9.84 -18.66 -12.49
C ALA A 157 10.32 -17.98 -13.78
N ILE A 158 10.30 -16.65 -13.79
CA ILE A 158 10.97 -15.83 -14.80
C ILE A 158 12.34 -15.38 -14.29
N ASN A 159 13.34 -15.46 -15.15
CA ASN A 159 14.67 -14.89 -14.90
C ASN A 159 15.26 -14.39 -16.22
N THR A 160 14.96 -13.14 -16.55
CA THR A 160 15.45 -12.46 -17.75
C THR A 160 16.24 -11.22 -17.35
N ALA A 161 17.08 -10.70 -18.25
CA ALA A 161 17.82 -9.46 -17.98
C ALA A 161 16.90 -8.28 -17.65
N GLN A 162 15.70 -8.23 -18.27
CA GLN A 162 14.71 -7.18 -18.02
C GLN A 162 13.89 -7.44 -16.75
N PHE A 163 13.52 -8.71 -16.49
CA PHE A 163 12.71 -9.11 -15.35
C PHE A 163 13.39 -10.26 -14.60
N PRO A 164 14.16 -9.96 -13.54
CA PRO A 164 14.87 -10.97 -12.75
C PRO A 164 13.94 -11.87 -11.93
N SER A 165 12.71 -11.45 -11.66
CA SER A 165 11.70 -12.27 -10.97
C SER A 165 10.27 -11.88 -11.31
N ASN A 166 9.33 -12.72 -10.88
CA ASN A 166 7.89 -12.48 -11.01
C ASN A 166 7.42 -11.20 -10.29
N TRP A 167 8.11 -10.77 -9.23
CA TRP A 167 7.85 -9.47 -8.59
C TRP A 167 8.04 -8.31 -9.57
N GLN A 168 9.19 -8.24 -10.25
CA GLN A 168 9.46 -7.17 -11.21
C GLN A 168 8.52 -7.23 -12.41
N LEU A 169 8.24 -8.43 -12.93
CA LEU A 169 7.32 -8.59 -14.07
C LEU A 169 5.91 -8.10 -13.71
N SER A 170 5.37 -8.53 -12.57
CA SER A 170 4.02 -8.16 -12.15
C SER A 170 3.89 -6.65 -11.88
N ALA A 171 4.86 -6.06 -11.18
CA ALA A 171 4.90 -4.62 -10.93
C ALA A 171 5.05 -3.79 -12.22
N ALA A 172 5.88 -4.24 -13.16
CA ALA A 172 6.05 -3.58 -14.45
C ALA A 172 4.77 -3.59 -15.28
N ARG A 173 4.04 -4.72 -15.31
CA ARG A 173 2.73 -4.82 -15.98
C ARG A 173 1.70 -3.90 -15.35
N ALA A 174 1.60 -3.87 -14.02
CA ALA A 174 0.70 -2.96 -13.32
C ALA A 174 1.04 -1.49 -13.64
N SER A 175 2.32 -1.13 -13.65
CA SER A 175 2.78 0.21 -14.02
C SER A 175 2.45 0.57 -15.47
N ALA A 176 2.59 -0.36 -16.41
CA ALA A 176 2.24 -0.13 -17.82
C ALA A 176 0.74 0.17 -18.00
N ILE A 177 -0.14 -0.51 -17.27
CA ILE A 177 -1.58 -0.23 -17.30
C ILE A 177 -1.90 1.11 -16.64
N VAL A 178 -1.22 1.48 -15.54
CA VAL A 178 -1.37 2.83 -14.95
C VAL A 178 -0.97 3.92 -15.95
N GLN A 179 0.15 3.75 -16.66
CA GLN A 179 0.57 4.69 -17.70
C GLN A 179 -0.47 4.80 -18.80
N LEU A 180 -1.05 3.67 -19.23
CA LEU A 180 -2.08 3.64 -20.25
C LEU A 180 -3.38 4.33 -19.79
N LEU A 181 -3.85 4.05 -18.57
CA LEU A 181 -5.01 4.73 -17.96
C LEU A 181 -4.81 6.24 -17.90
N SER A 182 -3.62 6.68 -17.45
CA SER A 182 -3.27 8.09 -17.39
C SER A 182 -3.24 8.73 -18.78
N ALA A 183 -2.64 8.06 -19.76
CA ALA A 183 -2.61 8.51 -21.16
C ALA A 183 -4.02 8.58 -21.77
N SER A 184 -4.94 7.72 -21.34
CA SER A 184 -6.36 7.74 -21.72
C SER A 184 -7.21 8.76 -20.97
N GLY A 185 -6.63 9.55 -20.05
CA GLY A 185 -7.27 10.71 -19.42
C GLY A 185 -7.70 10.53 -17.97
N VAL A 186 -7.37 9.42 -17.32
CA VAL A 186 -7.58 9.25 -15.87
C VAL A 186 -6.57 10.09 -15.10
N SER A 187 -7.00 10.77 -14.04
CA SER A 187 -6.11 11.62 -13.24
C SER A 187 -4.98 10.79 -12.60
N PRO A 188 -3.70 11.16 -12.77
CA PRO A 188 -2.59 10.44 -12.14
C PRO A 188 -2.68 10.37 -10.61
N SER A 189 -3.35 11.35 -9.97
CA SER A 189 -3.54 11.37 -8.52
C SER A 189 -4.40 10.22 -8.00
N GLN A 190 -5.24 9.64 -8.85
CA GLN A 190 -6.12 8.51 -8.50
C GLN A 190 -5.40 7.17 -8.65
N LEU A 191 -4.28 7.12 -9.37
CA LEU A 191 -3.69 5.87 -9.84
C LEU A 191 -2.57 5.40 -8.92
N SER A 192 -2.57 4.10 -8.63
CA SER A 192 -1.45 3.41 -7.99
C SER A 192 -1.18 2.06 -8.64
N ALA A 193 0.05 1.58 -8.60
CA ALA A 193 0.45 0.29 -9.12
C ALA A 193 1.07 -0.58 -8.02
N VAL A 194 0.67 -1.85 -7.95
CA VAL A 194 1.19 -2.86 -7.03
C VAL A 194 1.47 -4.13 -7.83
N GLY A 195 2.60 -4.79 -7.57
CA GLY A 195 2.90 -6.12 -8.11
C GLY A 195 2.94 -7.13 -6.99
N TYR A 196 2.19 -8.23 -7.11
CA TYR A 196 2.15 -9.31 -6.11
C TYR A 196 2.94 -10.57 -6.53
N GLY A 197 3.47 -10.61 -7.76
CA GLY A 197 4.10 -11.80 -8.32
C GLY A 197 3.15 -13.00 -8.29
N GLU A 198 3.68 -14.15 -7.88
CA GLU A 198 2.97 -15.45 -7.85
C GLU A 198 2.26 -15.74 -6.52
N PHE A 199 2.38 -14.86 -5.54
CA PHE A 199 2.07 -15.15 -4.13
C PHE A 199 0.58 -14.97 -3.76
N GLN A 200 -0.27 -14.64 -4.72
CA GLN A 200 -1.73 -14.56 -4.56
C GLN A 200 -2.47 -15.30 -5.69
N PRO A 201 -2.32 -16.64 -5.77
CA PRO A 201 -3.02 -17.44 -6.76
C PRO A 201 -4.51 -17.55 -6.44
N ILE A 202 -5.35 -17.52 -7.48
CA ILE A 202 -6.80 -17.74 -7.38
C ILE A 202 -7.23 -19.10 -7.94
N ALA A 203 -6.31 -19.80 -8.61
CA ALA A 203 -6.51 -21.12 -9.17
C ALA A 203 -5.25 -21.97 -9.02
N ASP A 204 -5.41 -23.28 -9.22
CA ASP A 204 -4.30 -24.23 -9.09
C ASP A 204 -3.24 -24.03 -10.19
N ASN A 205 -2.00 -23.82 -9.77
CA ASN A 205 -0.84 -23.64 -10.64
C ASN A 205 -0.37 -24.95 -11.32
N SER A 206 -0.89 -26.11 -10.92
CA SER A 206 -0.52 -27.39 -11.56
C SER A 206 -1.01 -27.49 -13.02
N SER A 207 -2.16 -26.86 -13.33
CA SER A 207 -2.79 -26.90 -14.65
C SER A 207 -2.54 -25.62 -15.45
N GLU A 208 -2.46 -25.72 -16.78
CA GLU A 208 -2.32 -24.52 -17.63
C GLU A 208 -3.53 -23.59 -17.53
N ALA A 209 -4.73 -24.17 -17.42
CA ALA A 209 -5.95 -23.39 -17.23
C ALA A 209 -5.92 -22.58 -15.93
N GLY A 210 -5.45 -23.16 -14.83
CA GLY A 210 -5.31 -22.45 -13.56
C GLY A 210 -4.20 -21.40 -13.57
N ARG A 211 -3.04 -21.70 -14.16
CA ARG A 211 -1.99 -20.70 -14.40
C ARG A 211 -2.49 -19.52 -15.23
N ALA A 212 -3.27 -19.78 -16.27
CA ALA A 212 -3.86 -18.72 -17.10
C ALA A 212 -4.78 -17.79 -16.30
N LYS A 213 -5.54 -18.31 -15.32
CA LYS A 213 -6.34 -17.47 -14.40
C LYS A 213 -5.47 -16.68 -13.42
N ASN A 214 -4.36 -17.24 -12.97
CA ASN A 214 -3.44 -16.56 -12.05
C ASN A 214 -2.71 -15.39 -12.73
N ARG A 215 -2.37 -15.53 -14.03
CA ARG A 215 -1.83 -14.45 -14.86
C ARG A 215 -2.91 -13.43 -15.21
N ARG A 216 -3.08 -12.44 -14.33
CA ARG A 216 -4.10 -11.38 -14.46
C ARG A 216 -3.57 -10.03 -13.99
N VAL A 217 -4.24 -8.98 -14.41
CA VAL A 217 -4.13 -7.65 -13.80
C VAL A 217 -5.51 -7.29 -13.26
N VAL A 218 -5.55 -6.73 -12.06
CA VAL A 218 -6.79 -6.37 -11.38
C VAL A 218 -6.80 -4.86 -11.14
N LEU A 219 -7.90 -4.21 -11.49
CA LEU A 219 -8.15 -2.82 -11.14
C LEU A 219 -9.11 -2.81 -9.94
N MET A 220 -8.62 -2.33 -8.81
CA MET A 220 -9.39 -2.11 -7.60
C MET A 220 -9.80 -0.64 -7.54
N ILE A 221 -11.07 -0.37 -7.74
CA ILE A 221 -11.64 0.98 -7.69
C ILE A 221 -12.29 1.16 -6.31
N GLY A 222 -11.75 2.08 -5.51
CA GLY A 222 -12.22 2.33 -4.15
C GLY A 222 -13.34 3.36 -4.07
N LYS A 223 -14.19 3.28 -3.04
CA LYS A 223 -15.17 4.33 -2.71
C LYS A 223 -14.52 5.61 -2.19
N PHE A 224 -13.42 5.47 -1.43
CA PHE A 224 -12.72 6.58 -0.78
C PHE A 224 -11.21 6.47 -1.04
N GLU A 225 -10.52 7.61 -1.13
CA GLU A 225 -9.05 7.63 -1.16
C GLU A 225 -8.47 6.95 0.08
N GLU A 226 -7.65 5.91 -0.10
CA GLU A 226 -6.75 5.44 0.95
C GLU A 226 -5.70 6.53 1.16
N ASN A 227 -5.98 7.45 2.09
CA ASN A 227 -5.02 8.48 2.50
C ASN A 227 -3.73 7.80 2.95
N ARG A 228 -2.64 8.01 2.19
CA ARG A 228 -1.31 7.60 2.63
C ARG A 228 -1.06 8.23 4.00
N PRO A 229 -0.76 7.44 5.05
CA PRO A 229 -0.41 8.00 6.34
C PRO A 229 0.82 8.91 6.15
N VAL A 230 0.63 10.21 6.30
CA VAL A 230 1.73 11.17 6.24
C VAL A 230 2.43 11.10 7.58
N ALA A 231 3.68 10.62 7.62
CA ALA A 231 4.49 10.72 8.82
C ALA A 231 4.60 12.22 9.19
N ASN A 232 4.08 12.57 10.37
CA ASN A 232 3.84 13.94 10.84
C ASN A 232 4.87 14.97 10.33
N LYS A 233 4.42 15.94 9.53
CA LYS A 233 5.16 17.20 9.37
C LYS A 233 5.33 17.81 10.76
N SER A 234 6.57 18.08 11.12
CA SER A 234 7.00 18.59 12.42
C SER A 234 6.03 19.65 12.97
N VAL A 235 5.51 19.40 14.17
CA VAL A 235 4.82 20.40 14.99
C VAL A 235 5.82 21.53 15.25
N SER A 236 5.78 22.59 14.43
CA SER A 236 6.36 23.88 14.81
C SER A 236 5.39 24.53 15.78
N ASP A 237 5.53 24.21 17.07
CA ASP A 237 4.89 24.90 18.17
C ASP A 237 5.43 26.34 18.24
N ASN A 238 4.84 27.27 17.48
CA ASN A 238 4.87 28.69 17.81
C ASN A 238 3.85 28.94 18.93
N ARG A 239 4.16 28.50 20.16
CA ARG A 239 3.43 28.97 21.34
C ARG A 239 3.98 30.32 21.75
N THR A 240 3.19 31.35 21.46
CA THR A 240 3.31 32.70 22.01
C THR A 240 3.44 32.64 23.54
N VAL A 241 4.61 33.01 24.05
CA VAL A 241 4.82 33.22 25.48
C VAL A 241 4.32 34.62 25.81
N ASN A 242 3.10 34.72 26.34
CA ASN A 242 2.76 35.86 27.16
C ASN A 242 1.68 35.50 28.17
N GLU A 243 1.83 36.08 29.36
CA GLU A 243 0.94 36.05 30.52
C GLU A 243 1.04 34.81 31.43
N LEU A 244 1.85 34.94 32.48
CA LEU A 244 1.33 35.01 33.86
C LEU A 244 2.47 35.36 34.84
N SER A 245 2.47 36.62 35.26
CA SER A 245 3.19 37.13 36.42
C SER A 245 2.51 36.63 37.71
N GLY A 246 3.28 36.08 38.67
CA GLY A 246 2.77 35.90 40.03
C GLY A 246 3.60 35.04 40.98
N SER A 247 4.46 35.69 41.77
CA SER A 247 4.80 35.36 43.16
C SER A 247 5.88 34.28 43.49
N ARG A 248 7.09 34.81 43.75
CA ARG A 248 7.97 34.56 44.92
C ARG A 248 8.28 33.11 45.37
N GLY A 249 9.49 32.66 45.01
CA GLY A 249 10.62 32.45 45.95
C GLY A 249 10.74 31.11 46.70
N ALA A 250 11.70 30.28 46.30
CA ALA A 250 12.74 29.65 47.15
C ALA A 250 13.68 28.74 46.31
N SER A 251 14.99 28.83 46.57
CA SER A 251 16.10 28.01 46.06
C SER A 251 15.87 26.49 46.27
N ILE A 252 16.55 25.50 45.64
CA ILE A 252 17.99 25.30 45.39
C ILE A 252 18.18 24.08 44.45
N ASN A 253 19.21 24.16 43.59
CA ASN A 253 19.93 23.14 42.79
C ASN A 253 19.71 21.62 43.02
N THR A 254 19.69 20.84 41.93
CA THR A 254 20.40 19.55 41.83
C THR A 254 20.78 19.22 40.37
N VAL A 255 22.08 19.39 40.11
CA VAL A 255 22.99 18.64 39.20
C VAL A 255 22.63 18.51 37.71
N VAL A 256 23.24 19.41 36.92
CA VAL A 256 23.75 19.12 35.58
C VAL A 256 25.26 19.39 35.59
N GLU A 257 26.05 18.34 35.52
CA GLU A 257 27.43 18.29 35.02
C GLU A 257 27.67 16.84 34.58
N ARG A 258 28.41 16.49 33.54
CA ARG A 258 29.08 17.14 32.40
C ARG A 258 29.67 15.94 31.65
N PHE A 259 29.71 15.95 30.33
CA PHE A 259 31.00 15.82 29.64
C PHE A 259 30.89 16.51 28.27
N VAL A 260 31.54 17.68 28.30
CA VAL A 260 31.94 18.63 27.27
C VAL A 260 33.28 18.07 26.73
N GLU A 261 33.79 18.19 25.50
CA GLU A 261 33.73 19.20 24.44
C GLU A 261 34.52 18.67 23.23
N SER A 262 34.51 19.47 22.16
CA SER A 262 35.63 19.76 21.23
C SER A 262 35.29 19.37 19.79
N SER A 263 35.08 20.31 18.87
CA SER A 263 36.01 21.42 18.63
C SER A 263 35.32 22.66 18.06
N VAL A 264 35.43 23.76 18.80
CA VAL A 264 35.88 25.11 18.38
C VAL A 264 35.40 25.64 17.02
N GLU A 265 34.46 26.58 17.09
CA GLU A 265 34.27 27.66 16.13
C GLU A 265 35.39 28.70 16.23
N THR A 266 35.73 29.36 15.11
CA THR A 266 36.08 30.79 15.18
C THR A 266 35.67 31.52 13.88
N SER A 267 34.62 32.32 14.06
CA SER A 267 34.14 33.52 13.36
C SER A 267 34.97 34.16 12.22
N LEU A 268 34.28 34.65 11.16
CA LEU A 268 34.00 36.09 10.93
C LEU A 268 33.38 36.36 9.54
N ASN A 269 32.40 37.29 9.53
CA ASN A 269 32.04 38.25 8.49
C ASN A 269 31.30 37.84 7.18
N ASN A 270 30.02 38.22 7.17
CA ASN A 270 29.41 39.25 6.31
C ASN A 270 29.49 39.14 4.78
N SER A 271 28.29 39.13 4.19
CA SER A 271 27.86 39.70 2.88
C SER A 271 28.44 39.11 1.58
N ASN A 272 27.50 38.74 0.69
CA ASN A 272 27.64 38.33 -0.72
C ASN A 272 28.29 36.98 -1.01
N ILE A 273 27.46 36.00 -1.40
CA ILE A 273 27.91 34.83 -2.18
C ILE A 273 26.90 34.60 -3.30
N ASP A 274 27.44 34.66 -4.52
CA ASP A 274 26.83 34.38 -5.83
C ASP A 274 26.16 33.00 -5.93
N PRO A 275 25.31 32.74 -6.96
CA PRO A 275 24.68 31.43 -7.15
C PRO A 275 25.72 30.30 -7.31
N PRO A 276 25.39 29.06 -6.89
CA PRO A 276 26.37 27.98 -6.85
C PRO A 276 26.86 27.61 -8.26
N VAL A 277 28.18 27.56 -8.35
CA VAL A 277 29.00 27.17 -9.52
C VAL A 277 28.80 25.68 -9.85
N SER A 278 28.66 25.43 -11.16
CA SER A 278 28.75 24.17 -11.93
C SER A 278 28.75 22.81 -11.20
N SER A 279 27.75 21.98 -11.53
CA SER A 279 27.80 20.52 -11.34
C SER A 279 28.86 19.89 -12.25
N GLU A 280 30.02 19.51 -11.70
CA GLU A 280 30.97 18.66 -12.42
C GLU A 280 30.40 17.24 -12.56
N ALA A 281 30.25 16.77 -13.79
CA ALA A 281 29.76 15.42 -14.08
C ALA A 281 30.84 14.38 -13.70
N LEU A 282 30.47 13.39 -12.90
CA LEU A 282 31.34 12.27 -12.54
C LEU A 282 31.72 11.47 -13.80
N THR A 283 33.01 11.21 -14.00
CA THR A 283 33.50 10.42 -15.14
C THR A 283 33.81 8.99 -14.71
N PRO A 284 33.36 7.97 -15.47
CA PRO A 284 33.70 6.57 -15.20
C PRO A 284 35.10 6.22 -15.71
N ILE A 285 35.88 5.53 -14.88
CA ILE A 285 37.17 4.94 -15.21
C ILE A 285 37.04 3.42 -15.12
N THR A 286 37.39 2.71 -16.19
CA THR A 286 37.38 1.24 -16.25
C THR A 286 38.74 0.69 -15.82
N LEU A 287 38.76 -0.10 -14.76
CA LEU A 287 39.95 -0.81 -14.30
C LEU A 287 40.23 -2.05 -15.17
N LYS A 288 41.49 -2.54 -15.17
CA LYS A 288 41.90 -3.70 -15.97
C LYS A 288 41.17 -5.01 -15.62
N ASN A 289 40.54 -5.08 -14.44
CA ASN A 289 39.73 -6.21 -13.99
C ASN A 289 38.24 -6.09 -14.38
N GLY A 290 37.83 -5.02 -15.06
CA GLY A 290 36.46 -4.78 -15.49
C GLY A 290 35.57 -4.06 -14.48
N GLU A 291 36.10 -3.65 -13.32
CA GLU A 291 35.37 -2.82 -12.35
C GLU A 291 35.36 -1.34 -12.77
N LEU A 292 34.26 -0.65 -12.44
CA LEU A 292 34.05 0.77 -12.74
C LEU A 292 34.22 1.60 -11.47
N LEU A 293 35.08 2.62 -11.54
CA LEU A 293 35.22 3.66 -10.51
C LEU A 293 34.78 5.01 -11.06
N PHE A 294 34.06 5.80 -10.27
CA PHE A 294 33.61 7.13 -10.64
C PHE A 294 34.38 8.18 -9.83
N THR A 295 34.93 9.20 -10.50
CA THR A 295 35.64 10.31 -9.85
C THR A 295 35.14 11.66 -10.36
N SER A 296 35.18 12.67 -9.49
CA SER A 296 34.91 14.07 -9.84
C SER A 296 36.14 14.78 -10.40
N ASP A 297 37.31 14.14 -10.37
CA ASP A 297 38.55 14.73 -10.88
C ASP A 297 38.68 14.54 -12.40
N SER A 298 38.54 15.63 -13.15
CA SER A 298 38.55 15.66 -14.61
C SER A 298 39.91 15.28 -15.25
N ASN A 299 40.98 15.22 -14.45
CA ASN A 299 42.33 14.83 -14.91
C ASN A 299 42.69 13.35 -14.67
N ALA A 300 41.79 12.53 -14.11
CA ALA A 300 42.10 11.15 -13.74
C ALA A 300 42.22 10.17 -14.94
N GLY A 301 41.90 10.61 -16.16
CA GLY A 301 42.01 9.80 -17.38
C GLY A 301 43.44 9.44 -17.82
N GLU A 302 44.47 10.02 -17.20
CA GLU A 302 45.87 9.88 -17.65
C GLU A 302 46.84 9.28 -16.61
N LEU A 303 46.35 8.53 -15.63
CA LEU A 303 47.22 7.80 -14.70
C LEU A 303 47.69 6.47 -15.31
N ASN A 304 48.91 6.55 -15.86
CA ASN A 304 49.72 5.47 -16.39
C ASN A 304 49.70 4.21 -15.50
N THR A 305 49.42 3.06 -16.11
CA THR A 305 49.11 1.76 -15.47
C THR A 305 50.29 1.06 -14.75
N LYS A 306 51.21 1.82 -14.13
CA LYS A 306 52.48 1.32 -13.58
C LYS A 306 52.67 1.49 -12.07
N GLU A 307 51.82 2.21 -11.33
CA GLU A 307 52.08 2.50 -9.90
C GLU A 307 51.11 1.91 -8.87
N LEU A 308 50.13 1.08 -9.27
CA LEU A 308 49.30 0.33 -8.32
C LEU A 308 49.83 -1.07 -8.07
N ASN A 309 51.08 -1.17 -7.61
CA ASN A 309 51.58 -2.42 -7.03
C ASN A 309 52.56 -2.11 -5.90
N THR A 310 52.03 -1.95 -4.69
CA THR A 310 52.65 -2.26 -3.40
C THR A 310 51.77 -1.71 -2.27
N LYS A 311 51.55 -2.51 -1.22
CA LYS A 311 50.66 -2.31 -0.04
C LYS A 311 49.23 -2.81 -0.26
N GLU A 312 48.69 -3.81 0.43
CA GLU A 312 49.10 -4.66 1.54
C GLU A 312 48.34 -5.98 1.35
N LEU A 313 49.05 -7.10 1.27
CA LEU A 313 48.46 -8.44 1.38
C LEU A 313 48.99 -9.05 2.68
N ASN A 314 48.18 -9.02 3.75
CA ASN A 314 48.52 -9.74 4.98
C ASN A 314 47.27 -10.44 5.54
N THR A 315 46.93 -11.58 4.96
CA THR A 315 45.99 -12.56 5.53
C THR A 315 46.79 -13.71 6.15
N LYS A 316 46.86 -13.73 7.49
CA LYS A 316 47.30 -14.89 8.27
C LYS A 316 46.21 -15.98 8.23
N GLN A 317 46.54 -17.14 7.68
CA GLN A 317 45.85 -18.42 7.98
C GLN A 317 46.48 -19.08 9.23
N PRO A 318 45.73 -19.80 10.06
CA PRO A 318 46.27 -20.84 10.93
C PRO A 318 46.05 -22.24 10.35
N LYS A 319 47.13 -23.01 10.26
CA LYS A 319 47.15 -24.46 9.97
C LYS A 319 46.72 -25.27 11.19
N THR A 320 45.99 -26.34 10.91
CA THR A 320 45.79 -27.54 11.75
C THR A 320 47.13 -28.24 12.08
N PRO A 321 47.16 -29.07 13.13
CA PRO A 321 47.73 -30.40 13.05
C PRO A 321 46.68 -31.42 12.60
#